data_AF-A0A9P3IBR1-F1
#
_entry.id   AF-A0A9P3IBR1-F1
#
_cell.length_a   1.000
_cell.length_b   1.000
_cell.length_c   1.000
_cell.angle_alpha   90.00
_cell.angle_beta   90.00
_cell.angle_gamma   90.00
#
_symmetry.space_group_name_H-M   'P 1'
#
loop_
_entity.id
_entity.type
_entity.pdbx_description
1 polymer ?
#
loop_
_entity_poly.entity_id
_entity_poly.type
_entity_poly.pdbx_seq_one_letter_code
_entity_poly.pdbx_strand_id
1 'polypeptide(L)'
;MIDADGSIYLNLQSDQVFISIGQKNKLLLDPLVPLYGGSIYMQKQTEAFKWVVYRKKEILALLEYFRHAPLRSAKKNRVFLISKYFLLKDLKAHLAAPNSILGKEWKLFLKNWESYSG
;
A
#
# COMPACT_ATOMS: atom_id res chain seq x y z
N MET A 1 -0.21 1.68 -15.23
CA MET A 1 -1.35 0.94 -14.66
C MET A 1 -1.58 1.28 -13.18
N ILE A 2 -0.67 0.98 -12.25
CA ILE A 2 -0.81 1.41 -10.84
C ILE A 2 -0.81 2.95 -10.69
N ASP A 3 -0.04 3.63 -11.53
CA ASP A 3 0.06 5.10 -11.48
C ASP A 3 -1.25 5.81 -11.85
N ALA A 4 -2.11 5.17 -12.66
CA ALA A 4 -3.39 5.68 -13.10
C ALA A 4 -4.53 5.19 -12.19
N ASP A 5 -4.80 3.88 -12.20
CA ASP A 5 -6.01 3.28 -11.58
C ASP A 5 -5.73 2.54 -10.26
N GLY A 6 -4.48 2.61 -9.78
CA GLY A 6 -4.08 1.97 -8.54
C GLY A 6 -4.53 2.74 -7.29
N SER A 7 -4.82 2.01 -6.23
CA SER A 7 -5.07 2.56 -4.89
C SER A 7 -4.12 1.94 -3.89
N ILE A 8 -3.62 2.75 -2.96
CA ILE A 8 -2.77 2.32 -1.85
C ILE A 8 -3.47 2.72 -0.56
N TYR A 9 -3.74 1.74 0.31
CA TYR A 9 -4.49 1.91 1.54
C TYR A 9 -3.76 1.23 2.70
N LEU A 10 -3.90 1.77 3.90
CA LEU A 10 -3.36 1.20 5.14
C LEU A 10 -4.51 1.11 6.13
N ASN A 11 -4.74 -0.10 6.65
CA ASN A 11 -5.63 -0.34 7.76
C ASN A 11 -4.79 -0.44 9.04
N LEU A 12 -4.86 0.58 9.89
CA LEU A 12 -4.16 0.62 11.16
C LEU A 12 -4.76 -0.34 12.21
N GLN A 13 -6.04 -0.72 12.07
CA GLN A 13 -6.68 -1.65 12.99
C GLN A 13 -6.21 -3.09 12.74
N SER A 14 -6.05 -3.47 11.47
CA SER A 14 -5.58 -4.81 11.10
C SER A 14 -4.08 -4.88 10.80
N ASP A 15 -3.34 -3.77 10.94
CA ASP A 15 -1.92 -3.66 10.61
C ASP A 15 -1.56 -4.12 9.19
N GLN A 16 -2.42 -3.79 8.23
CA GLN A 16 -2.30 -4.27 6.84
C GLN A 16 -2.26 -3.13 5.84
N VAL A 17 -1.30 -3.23 4.92
CA VAL A 17 -1.21 -2.39 3.72
C VAL A 17 -1.86 -3.12 2.56
N PHE A 18 -2.67 -2.41 1.79
CA PHE A 18 -3.34 -2.90 0.59
C PHE A 18 -2.90 -2.08 -0.61
N ILE A 19 -2.46 -2.75 -1.67
CA ILE A 19 -2.28 -2.16 -2.99
C ILE A 19 -3.27 -2.83 -3.91
N SER A 20 -4.07 -2.05 -4.63
CA SER A 20 -5.13 -2.60 -5.47
C SER A 20 -5.32 -1.86 -6.77
N ILE A 21 -5.86 -2.55 -7.77
CA ILE A 21 -6.27 -1.97 -9.06
C ILE A 21 -7.68 -2.46 -9.36
N GLY A 22 -8.59 -1.55 -9.68
CA GLY A 22 -9.95 -1.87 -10.13
C GLY A 22 -10.05 -1.79 -11.65
N GLN A 23 -10.71 -2.76 -12.28
CA GLN A 23 -10.98 -2.80 -13.73
C GLN A 23 -12.31 -3.48 -14.02
N LYS A 24 -13.04 -3.03 -15.05
CA LYS A 24 -14.27 -3.72 -15.52
C LYS A 24 -13.97 -5.05 -16.20
N ASN A 25 -12.85 -5.13 -16.92
CA ASN A 25 -12.43 -6.35 -17.61
C ASN A 25 -11.37 -7.10 -16.78
N LYS A 26 -11.72 -8.29 -16.27
CA LYS A 26 -10.82 -9.16 -15.50
C LYS A 26 -9.53 -9.51 -16.25
N LEU A 27 -9.58 -9.65 -17.58
CA LEU A 27 -8.42 -10.04 -18.39
C LEU A 27 -7.27 -9.03 -18.29
N LEU A 28 -7.56 -7.77 -17.96
CA LEU A 28 -6.54 -6.74 -17.73
C LEU A 28 -5.79 -6.93 -16.40
N LEU A 29 -6.39 -7.66 -15.46
CA LEU A 29 -5.83 -7.92 -14.14
C LEU A 29 -5.14 -9.28 -14.05
N ASP A 30 -5.54 -10.25 -14.86
CA ASP A 30 -4.99 -11.61 -14.81
C ASP A 30 -3.45 -11.68 -14.90
N PRO A 31 -2.75 -10.87 -15.72
CA PRO A 31 -1.28 -10.86 -15.74
C PRO A 31 -0.63 -10.41 -14.43
N LEU A 32 -1.34 -9.68 -13.57
CA LEU A 32 -0.78 -9.14 -12.33
C LEU A 32 -0.53 -10.22 -11.28
N VAL A 33 -1.35 -11.27 -11.26
CA VAL A 33 -1.25 -12.35 -10.28
C VAL A 33 0.07 -13.12 -10.41
N PRO A 34 0.47 -13.64 -11.58
CA PRO A 34 1.75 -14.33 -11.70
C PRO A 34 2.96 -13.39 -11.59
N LEU A 35 2.82 -12.10 -11.94
CA LEU A 35 3.93 -11.13 -11.88
C LEU A 35 4.21 -10.61 -10.46
N TYR A 36 3.15 -10.32 -9.71
CA TYR A 36 3.25 -9.57 -8.44
C TYR A 36 2.55 -10.27 -7.27
N GLY A 37 1.91 -11.42 -7.49
CA GLY A 37 1.09 -12.10 -6.50
C GLY A 37 -0.27 -11.43 -6.30
N GLY A 38 -0.80 -11.57 -5.09
CA GLY A 38 -2.13 -11.05 -4.75
C GLY A 38 -3.27 -11.89 -5.34
N SER A 39 -4.48 -11.33 -5.26
CA SER A 39 -5.72 -12.01 -5.62
C SER A 39 -6.68 -11.08 -6.34
N ILE A 40 -7.49 -11.63 -7.25
CA ILE A 40 -8.55 -10.90 -7.95
C ILE A 40 -9.90 -11.25 -7.33
N TYR A 41 -10.69 -10.24 -7.00
CA TYR A 41 -12.02 -10.37 -6.44
C TYR A 41 -13.04 -9.63 -7.30
N MET A 42 -14.25 -10.18 -7.42
CA MET A 42 -15.36 -9.45 -8.04
C MET A 42 -16.01 -8.52 -7.00
N GLN A 43 -16.17 -7.25 -7.35
CA GLN A 43 -16.89 -6.28 -6.54
C GLN A 43 -18.39 -6.37 -6.84
N LYS A 44 -19.15 -6.96 -5.91
CA LYS A 44 -20.59 -7.21 -6.07
C LYS A 44 -21.42 -5.97 -6.40
N GLN A 45 -20.98 -4.78 -5.98
CA GLN A 45 -21.73 -3.54 -6.14
C GLN A 45 -21.52 -2.85 -7.49
N THR A 46 -20.39 -3.09 -8.16
CA THR A 46 -19.97 -2.32 -9.34
C THR A 46 -19.78 -3.18 -10.58
N GLU A 47 -20.02 -4.49 -10.48
CA GLU A 47 -19.73 -5.50 -11.51
C GLU A 47 -18.29 -5.41 -12.05
N ALA A 48 -17.37 -4.83 -11.27
CA ALA A 48 -15.97 -4.69 -11.61
C ALA A 48 -15.13 -5.74 -10.88
N PHE A 49 -13.90 -5.92 -11.34
CA PHE A 49 -12.89 -6.76 -10.71
C PHE A 49 -11.86 -5.89 -10.01
N LYS A 50 -11.37 -6.37 -8.87
CA LYS A 50 -10.34 -5.71 -8.09
C LYS A 50 -9.23 -6.70 -7.80
N TRP A 51 -8.05 -6.41 -8.34
CA TRP A 51 -6.81 -7.07 -7.94
C TRP A 51 -6.31 -6.41 -6.65
N VAL A 52 -5.89 -7.20 -5.67
CA VAL A 52 -5.43 -6.74 -4.36
C VAL A 52 -4.21 -7.54 -3.91
N VAL A 53 -3.18 -6.82 -3.47
CA VAL A 53 -2.02 -7.35 -2.75
C VAL A 53 -2.06 -6.81 -1.32
N TYR A 54 -1.88 -7.69 -0.35
CA TYR A 54 -1.86 -7.30 1.07
C TYR A 54 -0.88 -8.08 1.94
N ARG A 55 -0.31 -9.19 1.44
CA ARG A 55 0.67 -9.96 2.22
C ARG A 55 1.98 -9.20 2.28
N LYS A 56 2.57 -9.06 3.48
CA LYS A 56 3.83 -8.31 3.70
C LYS A 56 4.92 -8.67 2.67
N LYS A 57 5.16 -9.97 2.42
CA LYS A 57 6.16 -10.45 1.44
C LYS A 57 5.89 -9.93 0.02
N GLU A 58 4.66 -10.00 -0.44
CA GLU A 58 4.25 -9.56 -1.79
C GLU A 58 4.33 -8.03 -1.89
N ILE A 59 3.91 -7.31 -0.85
CA ILE A 59 4.06 -5.85 -0.77
C ILE A 59 5.55 -5.47 -0.87
N LEU A 60 6.43 -6.08 -0.09
CA LEU A 60 7.87 -5.78 -0.11
C LEU A 60 8.49 -6.06 -1.48
N ALA A 61 8.11 -7.17 -2.14
CA ALA A 61 8.55 -7.46 -3.51
C ALA A 61 8.07 -6.40 -4.51
N LEU A 62 6.84 -5.90 -4.36
CA LEU A 62 6.31 -4.84 -5.21
C LEU A 62 6.99 -3.49 -4.95
N LEU A 63 7.34 -3.18 -3.70
CA LEU A 63 8.12 -1.98 -3.37
C LEU A 63 9.53 -2.04 -3.99
N GLU A 64 10.15 -3.22 -4.03
CA GLU A 64 11.43 -3.42 -4.72
C GLU A 64 11.29 -3.19 -6.22
N TYR A 65 10.24 -3.72 -6.84
CA TYR A 65 9.94 -3.43 -8.24
C TYR A 65 9.83 -1.91 -8.50
N PHE A 66 9.17 -1.15 -7.63
CA PHE A 66 9.08 0.31 -7.78
C PHE A 66 10.40 1.06 -7.59
N ARG A 67 11.43 0.44 -6.98
CA ARG A 67 12.78 1.04 -6.96
C ARG A 67 13.42 1.01 -8.35
N HIS A 68 13.16 -0.03 -9.14
CA HIS A 68 13.64 -0.15 -10.51
C HIS A 68 12.72 0.56 -11.52
N ALA A 69 11.42 0.59 -11.26
CA ALA A 69 10.40 1.24 -12.09
C ALA A 69 9.59 2.27 -11.27
N PRO A 70 10.16 3.47 -11.02
CA PRO A 70 9.55 4.45 -10.12
C PRO A 70 8.22 4.99 -10.64
N LEU A 71 7.26 5.11 -9.71
CA LEU A 71 5.99 5.79 -9.96
C LEU A 71 6.21 7.28 -10.19
N ARG A 72 5.46 7.88 -11.12
CA ARG A 72 5.59 9.30 -11.47
C ARG A 72 4.54 10.16 -10.76
N SER A 73 3.39 9.60 -10.41
CA SER A 73 2.34 10.33 -9.69
C SER A 73 2.63 10.52 -8.20
N ALA A 74 1.74 11.24 -7.51
CA ALA A 74 1.73 11.40 -6.06
C ALA A 74 1.72 10.05 -5.29
N LYS A 75 1.34 8.95 -5.94
CA LYS A 75 1.38 7.60 -5.36
C LYS A 75 2.80 7.16 -4.97
N LYS A 76 3.86 7.76 -5.53
CA LYS A 76 5.24 7.54 -5.07
C LYS A 76 5.44 7.90 -3.60
N ASN A 77 4.73 8.93 -3.11
CA ASN A 77 4.81 9.35 -1.71
C ASN A 77 4.22 8.27 -0.79
N ARG A 78 3.11 7.64 -1.22
CA ARG A 78 2.50 6.51 -0.51
C ARG A 78 3.42 5.29 -0.49
N VAL A 79 4.04 4.94 -1.62
CA VAL A 79 5.02 3.85 -1.70
C VAL A 79 6.18 4.08 -0.73
N PHE A 80 6.75 5.28 -0.68
CA PHE A 80 7.80 5.63 0.27
C PHE A 80 7.33 5.50 1.73
N LEU A 81 6.11 5.94 2.03
CA LEU A 81 5.54 5.84 3.37
C LEU A 81 5.29 4.39 3.80
N ILE A 82 4.99 3.46 2.90
CA ILE A 82 4.86 2.03 3.26
C ILE A 82 6.18 1.48 3.81
N SER A 83 7.32 1.82 3.19
CA SER A 83 8.63 1.43 3.71
C SER A 83 8.86 2.00 5.10
N LYS A 84 8.51 3.28 5.32
CA LYS A 84 8.59 3.92 6.64
C LYS A 84 7.66 3.25 7.66
N TYR A 85 6.44 2.84 7.25
CA TYR A 85 5.50 2.11 8.10
C TYR A 85 6.11 0.80 8.61
N PHE A 86 6.64 -0.04 7.73
CA PHE A 86 7.21 -1.32 8.16
C PHE A 86 8.41 -1.13 9.10
N LEU A 87 9.29 -0.16 8.81
CA LEU A 87 10.40 0.19 9.69
C LEU A 87 9.92 0.61 11.09
N LEU A 88 8.95 1.52 11.16
CA LEU A 88 8.41 2.00 12.44
C LEU A 88 7.66 0.90 13.21
N LYS A 89 6.99 -0.02 12.51
CA LYS A 89 6.38 -1.20 13.13
C LYS A 89 7.42 -2.13 13.72
N ASP A 90 8.49 -2.42 12.99
CA ASP A 90 9.59 -3.29 13.46
C ASP A 90 10.31 -2.66 14.67
N LEU A 91 10.44 -1.33 14.72
CA LEU A 91 10.94 -0.57 15.88
C LEU A 91 9.93 -0.41 17.03
N LYS A 92 8.73 -0.99 16.91
CA LYS A 92 7.62 -0.84 17.89
C LYS A 92 7.27 0.62 18.19
N ALA A 93 7.46 1.53 17.24
CA ALA A 93 7.18 2.96 17.42
C ALA A 93 5.70 3.25 17.72
N HIS A 94 4.80 2.42 17.18
CA HIS A 94 3.37 2.44 17.46
C HIS A 94 2.98 2.11 18.92
N LEU A 95 3.90 1.54 19.70
CA LEU A 95 3.72 1.24 21.13
C LEU A 95 4.54 2.19 22.03
N ALA A 96 5.35 3.06 21.44
CA ALA A 96 6.23 3.96 22.19
C ALA A 96 5.45 5.11 22.83
N ALA A 97 5.97 5.64 23.94
CA ALA A 97 5.39 6.81 24.58
C ALA A 97 5.33 8.01 23.60
N PRO A 98 4.22 8.78 23.54
CA PRO A 98 4.04 9.83 22.53
C PRO A 98 5.12 10.93 22.51
N ASN A 99 5.77 11.16 23.65
CA ASN A 99 6.84 12.15 23.82
C ASN A 99 8.24 11.61 23.50
N SER A 100 8.40 10.29 23.38
CA SER A 100 9.65 9.66 22.95
C SER A 100 9.96 9.98 21.48
N ILE A 101 11.21 9.77 21.07
CA ILE A 101 11.64 9.94 19.67
C ILE A 101 10.77 9.07 18.74
N LEU A 102 10.59 7.79 19.10
CA LEU A 102 9.80 6.84 18.30
C LEU A 102 8.31 7.22 18.25
N GLY A 103 7.72 7.65 19.37
CA GLY A 103 6.32 8.09 19.41
C GLY A 103 6.07 9.34 18.56
N LYS A 104 7.01 10.29 18.56
CA LYS A 104 6.97 11.47 17.68
C LYS A 104 7.08 11.08 16.20
N GLU A 105 7.98 10.18 15.85
CA GLU A 105 8.12 9.68 14.48
C GLU A 105 6.87 8.94 14.00
N TRP A 106 6.25 8.13 14.87
CA TRP A 106 4.98 7.46 14.57
C TRP A 106 3.86 8.48 14.32
N LYS A 107 3.73 9.49 15.18
CA LYS A 107 2.74 10.57 15.01
C LYS A 107 2.96 11.35 13.71
N LEU A 108 4.22 11.64 13.36
CA LEU A 108 4.56 12.31 12.10
C LEU A 108 4.22 11.44 10.89
N PHE A 109 4.52 10.14 10.96
CA PHE A 109 4.13 9.19 9.93
C PHE A 109 2.61 9.20 9.70
N LEU A 110 1.80 9.13 10.75
CA LEU A 110 0.33 9.16 10.65
C LEU A 110 -0.16 10.45 10.00
N LYS A 111 0.38 11.61 10.42
CA LYS A 111 0.05 12.91 9.84
C LYS A 111 0.36 12.94 8.33
N ASN A 112 1.53 12.44 7.93
CA ASN A 112 1.92 12.38 6.52
C ASN A 112 1.03 11.40 5.75
N TRP A 113 0.68 10.27 6.36
CA TRP A 113 -0.22 9.29 5.76
C TRP A 113 -1.59 9.91 5.50
N GLU A 114 -2.13 10.71 6.42
CA GLU A 114 -3.40 11.40 6.23
C GLU A 114 -3.31 12.50 5.16
N SER A 115 -2.21 13.25 5.08
CA SER A 115 -2.06 14.34 4.10
C SER A 115 -2.05 13.89 2.64
N TYR A 116 -1.67 12.65 2.36
CA TYR A 116 -1.68 12.09 0.99
C TYR A 116 -2.94 11.25 0.71
N SER A 117 -4.03 11.46 1.48
CA SER A 117 -5.32 10.75 1.33
C SER A 117 -6.34 11.48 0.46
N GLY A 118 -5.93 12.60 -0.14
CA GLY A 118 -6.71 13.35 -1.12
C GLY A 118 -6.51 12.82 -2.53
#